data_AF-A0A4Y2ENF2-F1
#
_entry.id   AF-A0A4Y2ENF2-F1
#
_cell.length_a   1.000
_cell.length_b   1.000
_cell.length_c   1.000
_cell.angle_alpha   90.00
_cell.angle_beta   90.00
_cell.angle_gamma   90.00
#
_symmetry.space_group_name_H-M   'P 1'
#
loop_
_entity.id
_entity.type
_entity.pdbx_description
1 polymer ?
#
loop_
_entity_poly.entity_id
_entity_poly.type
_entity_poly.pdbx_seq_one_letter_code
_entity_poly.pdbx_strand_id
1 'polypeptide(L)' 'MVWAAFDFNSQVGLVFLDGRQNSPKYIETLENHLMPFAENIRERK' A
#
# COMPACT_ATOMS: atom_id res chain seq x y z
N MET A 1 -13.82 3.57 -1.43
CA MET A 1 -12.77 4.47 -0.87
C MET A 1 -11.47 4.13 -1.58
N VAL A 2 -10.59 5.09 -1.91
CA VAL A 2 -9.34 4.77 -2.63
C VAL A 2 -8.14 5.03 -1.73
N TRP A 3 -7.15 4.17 -1.83
CA TRP A 3 -5.85 4.29 -1.19
C TRP A 3 -4.78 4.48 -2.25
N ALA A 4 -3.82 5.35 -1.97
CA ALA A 4 -2.71 5.63 -2.86
C ALA A 4 -1.38 5.45 -2.12
N ALA A 5 -0.48 4.69 -2.72
CA ALA A 5 0.89 4.48 -2.27
C ALA A 5 1.83 5.16 -3.28
N PHE A 6 2.87 5.83 -2.78
CA PHE A 6 3.87 6.49 -3.60
C PHE A 6 5.26 6.13 -3.07
N ASP A 7 6.20 5.83 -3.97
CA ASP A 7 7.60 5.64 -3.62
C ASP A 7 8.51 6.74 -4.18
N PHE A 8 9.77 6.74 -3.75
CA PHE A 8 10.79 7.70 -4.23
C PHE A 8 11.25 7.45 -5.67
N ASN A 9 10.89 6.31 -6.27
CA ASN A 9 11.19 5.95 -7.66
C ASN A 9 10.03 6.33 -8.62
N SER A 10 9.08 7.16 -8.18
CA SER A 10 7.88 7.54 -8.94
C SER A 10 6.94 6.37 -9.27
N GLN A 11 7.03 5.26 -8.54
CA GLN A 11 6.03 4.20 -8.60
C GLN A 11 4.80 4.62 -7.77
N VAL A 12 3.64 4.42 -8.37
CA VAL A 12 2.35 4.74 -7.77
C VAL A 12 1.49 3.49 -7.76
N GLY A 13 0.98 3.14 -6.59
CA GLY A 13 0.01 2.07 -6.40
C GLY A 13 -1.35 2.64 -6.00
N LEU A 14 -2.42 2.22 -6.66
CA LEU A 14 -3.79 2.59 -6.30
C LEU A 14 -4.58 1.35 -5.91
N VAL A 15 -5.27 1.41 -4.77
CA VAL A 15 -6.12 0.33 -4.28
C VAL A 15 -7.52 0.85 -4.05
N PHE A 16 -8.47 0.22 -4.73
CA PHE A 16 -9.89 0.50 -4.55
C PHE A 16 -10.43 -0.37 -3.41
N LEU A 17 -10.80 0.27 -2.31
CA LEU A 17 -11.43 -0.38 -1.18
C LEU A 17 -12.94 -0.38 -1.33
N ASP A 18 -13.52 -1.56 -1.15
CA ASP A 18 -14.96 -1.73 -1.08
C ASP A 18 -15.51 -1.40 0.33
N GLY A 19 -16.56 -0.60 0.33
CA GLY A 19 -17.26 -0.16 1.53
C GLY A 19 -16.42 0.70 2.50
N ARG A 20 -16.78 0.62 3.79
CA ARG A 20 -16.15 1.39 4.86
C ARG A 20 -14.90 0.70 5.37
N GLN A 21 -13.81 1.44 5.47
CA GLN A 21 -12.58 0.96 6.10
C GLN A 21 -12.74 0.89 7.62
N ASN A 22 -12.21 -0.16 8.22
CA ASN A 22 -12.11 -0.36 9.67
C ASN A 22 -10.68 -0.80 10.02
N SER A 23 -10.37 -0.92 11.31
CA SER A 23 -9.01 -1.25 11.76
C SER A 23 -8.48 -2.58 11.16
N PRO A 24 -9.21 -3.71 11.18
CA PRO A 24 -8.72 -4.94 10.55
C PRO A 24 -8.46 -4.81 9.04
N LYS A 25 -9.38 -4.20 8.28
CA LYS A 25 -9.20 -3.98 6.84
C LYS A 25 -8.05 -3.04 6.52
N TYR A 26 -7.78 -2.08 7.41
CA TYR A 26 -6.64 -1.17 7.28
C TYR A 26 -5.32 -1.90 7.40
N ILE A 27 -5.18 -2.79 8.40
CA ILE A 27 -4.00 -3.63 8.58
C ILE A 27 -3.84 -4.54 7.36
N GLU A 28 -4.89 -5.23 6.94
CA GLU A 28 -4.86 -6.09 5.75
C GLU A 28 -4.45 -5.34 4.46
N THR A 29 -4.93 -4.10 4.29
CA THR A 29 -4.53 -3.25 3.16
C THR A 29 -3.05 -2.90 3.23
N LEU A 30 -2.55 -2.56 4.43
CA LEU A 30 -1.14 -2.24 4.65
C LEU A 30 -0.23 -3.43 4.35
N GLU A 31 -0.57 -4.61 4.89
CA GLU A 31 0.26 -5.80 4.74
C GLU A 31 0.33 -6.26 3.29
N ASN A 32 -0.82 -6.30 2.59
CA ASN A 32 -0.88 -6.87 1.25
C ASN A 32 -0.47 -5.89 0.14
N HIS A 33 -0.65 -4.58 0.33
CA HIS A 33 -0.46 -3.60 -0.75
C HIS A 33 0.65 -2.59 -0.47
N LEU A 34 0.91 -2.22 0.78
CA LEU A 34 1.90 -1.17 1.11
C LEU A 34 3.26 -1.74 1.53
N MET A 35 3.32 -2.86 2.25
CA MET A 35 4.60 -3.49 2.60
C MET A 35 5.43 -3.92 1.39
N PRO A 36 4.85 -4.50 0.31
CA PRO A 36 5.61 -4.80 -0.90
C PRO A 36 6.24 -3.56 -1.57
N PHE A 37 5.61 -2.39 -1.45
CA PHE A 37 6.21 -1.13 -1.90
C PHE A 37 7.45 -0.74 -1.08
N ALA A 38 7.46 -1.06 0.22
CA ALA A 38 8.60 -0.80 1.11
C ALA A 38 9.75 -1.80 0.91
N GLU A 39 9.46 -3.06 0.57
CA GLU A 39 10.48 -4.08 0.28
C GLU A 39 11.33 -3.71 -0.95
N ASN A 40 10.70 -3.18 -2.01
CA ASN A 40 11.41 -2.67 -3.19
C ASN A 40 12.43 -1.54 -2.88
N ILE A 41 12.25 -0.81 -1.76
CA ILE A 41 13.21 0.20 -1.31
C ILE A 41 14.41 -0.46 -0.60
N ARG A 42 14.17 -1.55 0.14
CA ARG A 42 15.18 -2.21 0.96
C ARG A 42 16.10 -3.13 0.16
N GLU A 43 15.64 -3.69 -0.96
CA GLU A 43 16.45 -4.56 -1.84
C GLU A 43 17.46 -3.79 -2.71
N ARG A 44 17.36 -2.45 -2.78
CA ARG A 44 18.34 -1.61 -3.48
C ARG A 44 19.53 -1.22 -2.59
N LYS A 45 20.24 -2.21 -2.05
CA LYS A 45 21.52 -1.98 -1.39
C LYS A 45 22.61 -2.93 -1.89
#